data_AF-A0A0E3SKY6-F1
#
_entry.id   AF-A0A0E3SKY6-F1
#
_cell.length_a   1.000
_cell.length_b   1.000
_cell.length_c   1.000
_cell.angle_alpha   90.00
_cell.angle_beta   90.00
_cell.angle_gamma   90.00
#
_symmetry.space_group_name_H-M   'P 1'
#
loop_
_entity.id
_entity.type
_entity.pdbx_description
1 polymer ?
#
loop_
_entity_poly.entity_id
_entity_poly.type
_entity_poly.pdbx_seq_one_letter_code
_entity_poly.pdbx_strand_id
1 'polypeptide(L)' 'MIAMTNTPRLIAWELTAGCNLNCIHCRGTSTSSVPAGELV' A
#
# COMPACT_ATOMS: atom_id res chain seq x y z
N MET A 1 18.10 11.21 -28.60
CA MET A 1 17.32 10.10 -28.03
C MET A 1 18.00 9.69 -26.73
N ILE A 2 17.38 9.92 -25.58
CA ILE A 2 17.93 9.48 -24.29
C ILE A 2 17.38 8.09 -24.03
N ALA A 3 18.22 7.06 -24.16
CA ALA A 3 17.88 5.71 -23.75
C ALA A 3 17.89 5.65 -22.22
N MET A 4 16.70 5.71 -21.60
CA MET A 4 16.53 5.57 -20.16
C MET A 4 16.64 4.09 -19.78
N THR A 5 17.86 3.56 -19.66
CA THR A 5 18.10 2.13 -19.43
C THR A 5 17.83 1.65 -18.01
N ASN A 6 17.48 2.53 -17.08
CA ASN A 6 17.08 2.16 -15.71
C ASN A 6 15.85 2.96 -15.29
N THR A 7 14.67 2.38 -15.52
CA THR A 7 13.42 2.90 -14.95
C THR A 7 13.41 2.60 -13.45
N PRO A 8 13.08 3.55 -12.56
CA PRO A 8 12.90 3.25 -11.15
C PRO A 8 11.85 2.14 -10.98
N ARG A 9 12.22 1.05 -10.30
CA ARG A 9 11.30 -0.05 -9.98
C ARG A 9 11.05 -0.09 -8.49
N LEU A 10 10.09 0.70 -8.02
CA LEU A 10 9.59 0.62 -6.66
C LEU A 10 8.18 0.03 -6.71
N ILE A 11 7.95 -1.05 -5.95
CA ILE A 11 6.61 -1.59 -5.70
C ILE A 11 6.40 -1.52 -4.19
N ALA A 12 5.45 -0.69 -3.78
CA ALA A 12 4.86 -0.78 -2.45
C ALA A 12 3.56 -1.55 -2.58
N TRP A 13 3.34 -2.53 -1.70
CA TRP A 13 2.14 -3.36 -1.70
C TRP A 13 1.55 -3.37 -0.30
N GLU A 14 0.26 -3.04 -0.19
CA GLU A 14 -0.50 -3.16 1.06
C GLU A 14 -1.17 -4.54 1.08
N LEU A 15 -0.86 -5.34 2.11
CA LEU A 15 -1.37 -6.71 2.22
C LEU A 15 -2.78 -6.76 2.81
N THR A 16 -3.14 -5.78 3.65
CA THR A 16 -4.44 -5.74 4.33
C THR A 16 -5.05 -4.34 4.25
N ALA A 17 -6.34 -4.26 3.96
CA ALA A 17 -7.10 -3.01 4.03
C ALA A 17 -7.54 -2.68 5.46
N GLY A 18 -7.53 -3.64 6.38
CA GLY A 18 -7.81 -3.43 7.81
C GLY A 18 -6.56 -3.09 8.65
N CYS A 19 -6.65 -2.06 9.49
CA CYS A 19 -5.69 -1.73 10.53
C CYS A 19 -6.39 -1.05 11.72
N ASN A 20 -6.08 -1.44 12.95
CA ASN A 20 -6.70 -0.90 14.17
C ASN A 20 -5.91 0.26 14.82
N LEU A 21 -4.86 0.75 14.16
CA LEU A 21 -4.02 1.84 14.65
C LEU A 21 -4.36 3.15 13.93
N ASN A 22 -4.29 4.26 14.66
CA ASN A 22 -4.46 5.62 14.11
C ASN A 22 -3.11 6.36 14.06
N CYS A 23 -2.14 5.77 13.34
CA CYS A 23 -0.77 6.29 13.29
C CYS A 23 -0.68 7.61 12.51
N ILE A 24 -0.17 8.68 13.13
CA ILE A 24 0.07 9.96 12.44
C ILE A 24 1.07 9.87 11.26
N HIS A 25 1.85 8.79 11.21
CA HIS A 25 2.83 8.51 10.17
C HIS A 25 2.31 7.55 9.10
N CYS A 26 1.04 7.11 9.18
CA CYS A 26 0.49 6.21 8.19
C CYS A 26 0.46 6.91 6.83
N ARG A 27 1.16 6.33 5.86
CA ARG A 27 1.11 6.74 4.45
C ARG A 27 0.29 5.76 3.60
N GLY A 28 -0.23 4.72 4.24
CA GLY A 28 -1.05 3.71 3.59
C GLY A 28 -2.54 4.03 3.65
N THR A 29 -3.34 3.22 2.97
CA THR A 29 -4.79 3.45 2.82
C THR A 29 -5.67 2.60 3.73
N SER A 30 -5.06 1.78 4.59
CA SER A 30 -5.79 0.91 5.51
C SER A 30 -6.76 1.71 6.38
N THR A 31 -7.94 1.14 6.59
CA THR A 31 -9.01 1.68 7.43
C THR A 31 -9.24 0.78 8.64
N SER A 32 -10.05 1.22 9.59
CA SER A 32 -10.42 0.40 10.75
C SER A 32 -11.37 -0.75 10.43
N SER A 33 -11.88 -0.85 9.20
CA SER A 33 -12.76 -1.93 8.74
C SER A 33 -12.08 -2.79 7.67
N VAL A 34 -12.43 -4.08 7.69
CA VAL A 34 -12.02 -5.04 6.66
C VAL A 34 -13.18 -5.22 5.68
N PRO A 35 -13.01 -4.89 4.39
CA PRO A 35 -13.97 -5.21 3.34
C PRO A 35 -14.42 -6.68 3.34
N ALA A 36 -15.70 -6.91 3.06
CA ALA A 36 -16.25 -8.24 2.96
C ALA A 36 -15.60 -9.01 1.79
N GLY A 37 -15.08 -10.21 2.06
CA GLY A 37 -14.43 -11.06 1.06
C GLY A 37 -12.94 -10.80 0.86
N GLU A 38 -12.32 -9.93 1.65
CA GLU A 38 -10.87 -9.83 1.71
C GLU A 38 -10.26 -11.12 2.27
N LEU A 39 -9.14 -11.56 1.67
CA LEU A 39 -8.43 -12.75 2.09
C LEU A 39 -7.64 -12.42 3.37
N VAL A 40 -8.19 -12.79 4.53
CA VAL A 40 -7.53 -12.72 5.84
C VAL A 40 -6.64 -13.92 6.12
#